data_AF-D4GVY3-F1
#
_entry.id   AF-D4GVY3-F1
#
_cell.length_a   1.000
_cell.length_b   1.000
_cell.length_c   1.000
_cell.angle_alpha   90.00
_cell.angle_beta   90.00
_cell.angle_gamma   90.00
#
_symmetry.space_group_name_H-M   'P 1'
#
loop_
_entity.id
_entity.type
_entity.pdbx_description
1 polymer ?
#
loop_
_entity_poly.entity_id
_entity_poly.type
_entity_poly.pdbx_seq_one_letter_code
_entity_poly.pdbx_strand_id
1 'polypeptide(L)'
;MLSESEAVFLNRCLREIPATGRIEDIEFTEEQVLELISDASLAESDLNRGWARFFDSRSKDVVEDGISTGETVEMYRLSPEIIANDWADEVDDNSWFSETRLEQVDDESWCFIAQSDGRGELTFRLFFNGRRVEEYSPDALKNSFAVWFVEPRHTPDERATFRWAEFLQDDFWEDLQRNLLRIQEPRTVDICRLNSVAASDNMEGIEDAIKYKFRDLELEVEEDPEEDITEIEEYIDGPILFGAKEDQDSSYLIVCECDRSPNQLHLHYVRDGKPAYLSDSNHAEDVREFTRSKVKRYNELSAKKKDVLPILKWSAALLGAIGVSQVIPLFTFFGVQPNSQMVTNSMIGVLVVSLLIGIGVFVYMMLPVVAFRRFSWTRDGGLLN
;
A
#
# COMPACT_ATOMS: atom_id res chain seq x y z
N MET A 1 -13.25 -6.43 -7.38
CA MET A 1 -12.90 -5.05 -7.73
C MET A 1 -14.11 -4.26 -8.19
N LEU A 2 -14.37 -3.19 -7.45
CA LEU A 2 -15.51 -2.29 -7.56
C LEU A 2 -15.03 -1.04 -8.30
N SER A 3 -15.54 -0.79 -9.50
CA SER A 3 -15.09 0.35 -10.32
C SER A 3 -15.52 1.69 -9.72
N GLU A 4 -14.86 2.78 -10.13
CA GLU A 4 -15.19 4.14 -9.67
C GLU A 4 -16.67 4.48 -9.91
N SER A 5 -17.21 4.16 -11.09
CA SER A 5 -18.63 4.36 -11.42
C SER A 5 -19.56 3.55 -10.52
N GLU A 6 -19.19 2.31 -10.20
CA GLU A 6 -19.97 1.47 -9.27
C GLU A 6 -19.92 2.02 -7.84
N ALA A 7 -18.78 2.59 -7.41
CA ALA A 7 -18.66 3.22 -6.10
C ALA A 7 -19.55 4.46 -6.00
N VAL A 8 -19.55 5.30 -7.03
CA VAL A 8 -20.40 6.50 -7.12
C VAL A 8 -21.89 6.11 -7.08
N PHE A 9 -22.29 5.11 -7.85
CA PHE A 9 -23.66 4.58 -7.85
C PHE A 9 -24.07 4.03 -6.48
N LEU A 10 -23.27 3.12 -5.91
CA LEU A 10 -23.55 2.53 -4.61
C LEU A 10 -23.68 3.59 -3.51
N ASN A 11 -22.80 4.60 -3.53
CA ASN A 11 -22.85 5.71 -2.61
C ASN A 11 -24.14 6.55 -2.74
N ARG A 12 -24.67 6.71 -3.97
CA ARG A 12 -25.94 7.38 -4.21
C ARG A 12 -27.12 6.59 -3.62
N CYS A 13 -27.12 5.26 -3.76
CA CYS A 13 -28.15 4.38 -3.19
C CYS A 13 -28.10 4.38 -1.65
N LEU A 14 -26.91 4.28 -1.05
CA LEU A 14 -26.74 4.25 0.40
C LEU A 14 -27.22 5.54 1.09
N ARG A 15 -27.20 6.68 0.38
CA ARG A 15 -27.73 7.97 0.86
C ARG A 15 -29.25 8.02 1.00
N GLU A 16 -29.98 7.12 0.36
CA GLU A 16 -31.43 7.00 0.52
C GLU A 16 -31.80 6.32 1.85
N ILE A 17 -30.82 5.71 2.55
CA ILE A 17 -31.04 5.04 3.82
C ILE A 17 -30.92 6.08 4.96
N PRO A 18 -31.97 6.27 5.78
CA PRO A 18 -31.88 7.15 6.94
C PRO A 18 -30.83 6.66 7.94
N ALA A 19 -30.17 7.56 8.66
CA ALA A 19 -29.14 7.21 9.65
C ALA A 19 -29.58 6.19 10.73
N THR A 20 -30.88 6.12 11.03
CA THR A 20 -31.46 5.15 11.99
C THR A 20 -32.17 3.98 11.33
N GLY A 21 -32.17 3.93 10.00
CA GLY A 21 -32.81 2.88 9.20
C GLY A 21 -31.85 1.72 8.97
N ARG A 22 -32.43 0.53 8.74
CA ARG A 22 -31.68 -0.63 8.25
C ARG A 22 -31.67 -0.59 6.74
N ILE A 23 -30.55 -0.96 6.15
CA ILE A 23 -30.40 -1.10 4.69
C ILE A 23 -31.47 -2.02 4.07
N GLU A 24 -31.87 -3.08 4.77
CA GLU A 24 -32.87 -4.06 4.31
C GLU A 24 -34.32 -3.53 4.32
N ASP A 25 -34.58 -2.42 5.03
CA ASP A 25 -35.91 -1.82 5.12
C ASP A 25 -36.23 -0.94 3.91
N ILE A 26 -35.22 -0.55 3.13
CA ILE A 26 -35.37 0.29 1.95
C ILE A 26 -35.49 -0.58 0.70
N GLU A 27 -36.49 -0.27 -0.12
CA GLU A 27 -36.77 -0.99 -1.35
C GLU A 27 -36.82 -0.02 -2.52
N PHE A 28 -36.25 -0.42 -3.64
CA PHE A 28 -36.25 0.33 -4.88
C PHE A 28 -37.03 -0.45 -5.95
N THR A 29 -37.75 0.26 -6.80
CA THR A 29 -38.20 -0.26 -8.11
C THR A 29 -37.08 -0.10 -9.13
N GLU A 30 -37.16 -0.83 -10.25
CA GLU A 30 -36.20 -0.65 -11.36
C GLU A 30 -36.14 0.80 -11.84
N GLU A 31 -37.30 1.45 -12.01
CA GLU A 31 -37.39 2.85 -12.41
C GLU A 31 -36.64 3.78 -11.44
N GLN A 32 -36.79 3.57 -10.13
CA GLN A 32 -36.05 4.34 -9.12
C GLN A 32 -34.54 4.08 -9.18
N VAL A 33 -34.11 2.84 -9.44
CA VAL A 33 -32.67 2.55 -9.60
C VAL A 33 -32.10 3.27 -10.81
N LEU A 34 -32.81 3.27 -11.94
CA LEU A 34 -32.41 3.98 -13.15
C LEU A 34 -32.37 5.50 -12.94
N GLU A 35 -33.31 6.06 -12.16
CA GLU A 35 -33.27 7.46 -11.74
C GLU A 35 -32.01 7.76 -10.90
N LEU A 36 -31.65 6.89 -9.95
CA LEU A 36 -30.44 7.07 -9.12
C LEU A 36 -29.14 6.99 -9.95
N ILE A 37 -29.10 6.14 -10.98
CA ILE A 37 -27.98 6.08 -11.94
C ILE A 37 -27.85 7.42 -12.69
N SER A 38 -28.98 7.95 -13.17
CA SER A 38 -29.02 9.24 -13.86
C SER A 38 -28.64 10.41 -12.94
N ASP A 39 -29.12 10.42 -11.69
CA ASP A 39 -28.78 11.42 -10.66
C ASP A 39 -27.28 11.43 -10.36
N ALA A 40 -26.65 10.26 -10.39
CA ALA A 40 -25.21 10.11 -10.25
C ALA A 40 -24.41 10.56 -11.50
N SER A 41 -25.09 11.04 -12.55
CA SER A 41 -24.50 11.41 -13.85
C SER A 41 -23.80 10.24 -14.54
N LEU A 42 -24.31 9.02 -14.35
CA LEU A 42 -23.81 7.79 -14.96
C LEU A 42 -24.79 7.28 -16.02
N ALA A 43 -24.28 6.51 -16.97
CA ALA A 43 -25.06 5.64 -17.83
C ALA A 43 -25.02 4.20 -17.28
N GLU A 44 -26.05 3.40 -17.56
CA GLU A 44 -26.06 1.98 -17.17
C GLU A 44 -24.86 1.21 -17.76
N SER A 45 -24.40 1.62 -18.96
CA SER A 45 -23.20 1.06 -19.59
C SER A 45 -21.91 1.31 -18.82
N ASP A 46 -21.88 2.30 -17.92
CA ASP A 46 -20.71 2.59 -17.09
C ASP A 46 -20.58 1.58 -15.93
N LEU A 47 -21.65 0.84 -15.64
CA LEU A 47 -21.70 -0.20 -14.61
C LEU A 47 -21.36 -1.55 -15.26
N ASN A 48 -20.06 -1.82 -15.43
CA ASN A 48 -19.54 -2.96 -16.19
C ASN A 48 -20.12 -4.35 -15.80
N ARG A 49 -20.56 -4.51 -14.55
CA ARG A 49 -21.11 -5.76 -14.01
C ARG A 49 -22.62 -5.72 -13.77
N GLY A 50 -23.27 -4.61 -14.13
CA GLY A 50 -24.69 -4.33 -13.89
C GLY A 50 -24.98 -3.92 -12.44
N TRP A 51 -25.96 -3.02 -12.26
CA TRP A 51 -26.37 -2.52 -10.94
C TRP A 51 -27.07 -3.60 -10.10
N ALA A 52 -27.80 -4.51 -10.74
CA ALA A 52 -28.65 -5.51 -10.07
C ALA A 52 -27.87 -6.43 -9.12
N ARG A 53 -26.55 -6.59 -9.32
CA ARG A 53 -25.71 -7.42 -8.46
C ARG A 53 -25.65 -6.95 -7.02
N PHE A 54 -25.83 -5.64 -6.76
CA PHE A 54 -25.83 -5.09 -5.40
C PHE A 54 -27.14 -5.32 -4.66
N PHE A 55 -28.12 -5.96 -5.29
CA PHE A 55 -29.47 -6.08 -4.76
C PHE A 55 -29.98 -7.52 -4.68
N ASP A 56 -30.76 -7.79 -3.66
CA ASP A 56 -31.67 -8.92 -3.59
C ASP A 56 -33.03 -8.51 -4.18
N SER A 57 -33.50 -9.24 -5.19
CA SER A 57 -34.79 -9.01 -5.84
C SER A 57 -35.92 -9.79 -5.14
N ARG A 58 -37.07 -9.15 -4.94
CA ARG A 58 -38.30 -9.82 -4.50
C ARG A 58 -39.53 -9.32 -5.26
N SER A 59 -40.43 -10.24 -5.59
CA SER A 59 -41.73 -9.86 -6.17
C SER A 59 -42.70 -9.45 -5.06
N LYS A 60 -43.41 -8.33 -5.26
CA LYS A 60 -44.40 -7.79 -4.33
C LYS A 60 -45.71 -7.53 -5.06
N ASP A 61 -46.82 -7.99 -4.50
CA ASP A 61 -48.15 -7.73 -5.05
C ASP A 61 -48.49 -6.24 -5.01
N VAL A 62 -49.01 -5.71 -6.11
CA VAL A 62 -49.52 -4.34 -6.20
C VAL A 62 -50.90 -4.31 -5.54
N VAL A 63 -51.03 -3.47 -4.51
CA VAL A 63 -52.27 -3.33 -3.73
C VAL A 63 -52.85 -1.94 -3.97
N GLU A 64 -54.07 -1.89 -4.49
CA GLU A 64 -54.85 -0.65 -4.69
C GLU A 64 -56.07 -0.67 -3.76
N ASP A 65 -56.28 0.41 -3.00
CA ASP A 65 -57.38 0.54 -2.02
C ASP A 65 -57.51 -0.65 -1.03
N GLY A 66 -56.38 -1.30 -0.71
CA GLY A 66 -56.33 -2.46 0.19
C GLY A 66 -56.68 -3.80 -0.47
N ILE A 67 -56.85 -3.84 -1.79
CA ILE A 67 -57.14 -5.05 -2.57
C ILE A 67 -55.95 -5.37 -3.48
N SER A 68 -55.47 -6.61 -3.47
CA SER A 68 -54.44 -7.06 -4.42
C SER A 68 -55.00 -7.04 -5.84
N THR A 69 -54.29 -6.36 -6.73
CA THR A 69 -54.63 -6.25 -8.16
C THR A 69 -54.32 -7.53 -8.94
N GLY A 70 -53.51 -8.42 -8.37
CA GLY A 70 -52.96 -9.60 -9.05
C GLY A 70 -51.74 -9.30 -9.92
N GLU A 71 -51.32 -8.04 -10.02
CA GLU A 71 -50.05 -7.64 -10.62
C GLU A 71 -48.93 -7.68 -9.57
N THR A 72 -47.72 -8.03 -10.00
CA THR A 72 -46.53 -8.05 -9.14
C THR A 72 -45.49 -7.09 -9.68
N VAL A 73 -44.90 -6.29 -8.79
CA VAL A 73 -43.74 -5.45 -9.09
C VAL A 73 -42.49 -6.07 -8.48
N GLU A 74 -41.36 -5.98 -9.19
CA GLU A 74 -40.07 -6.39 -8.67
C GLU A 74 -39.47 -5.27 -7.81
N MET A 75 -39.09 -5.62 -6.59
CA MET A 75 -38.50 -4.71 -5.62
C MET A 75 -37.07 -5.17 -5.32
N TYR A 76 -36.14 -4.23 -5.34
CA TYR A 76 -34.72 -4.46 -5.13
C TYR A 76 -34.30 -3.90 -3.76
N ARG A 77 -33.59 -4.71 -2.98
CA ARG A 77 -33.05 -4.32 -1.67
C ARG A 77 -31.54 -4.45 -1.70
N LEU A 78 -30.81 -3.45 -1.21
CA LEU A 78 -29.34 -3.54 -1.17
C LEU A 78 -28.92 -4.73 -0.31
N SER A 79 -27.99 -5.54 -0.83
CA SER A 79 -27.48 -6.74 -0.18
C SER A 79 -26.19 -6.43 0.58
N PRO A 80 -26.21 -6.37 1.92
CA PRO A 80 -25.03 -5.99 2.70
C PRO A 80 -23.89 -6.99 2.55
N GLU A 81 -24.23 -8.27 2.40
CA GLU A 81 -23.27 -9.34 2.15
C GLU A 81 -22.50 -9.12 0.84
N ILE A 82 -23.22 -8.86 -0.27
CA ILE A 82 -22.56 -8.64 -1.57
C ILE A 82 -21.69 -7.39 -1.51
N ILE A 83 -22.19 -6.31 -0.91
CA ILE A 83 -21.45 -5.05 -0.78
C ILE A 83 -20.20 -5.23 0.09
N ALA A 84 -20.29 -5.95 1.21
CA ALA A 84 -19.14 -6.20 2.09
C ALA A 84 -18.06 -7.04 1.40
N ASN A 85 -18.45 -8.09 0.66
CA ASN A 85 -17.52 -8.92 -0.10
C ASN A 85 -16.84 -8.12 -1.22
N ASP A 86 -17.60 -7.37 -2.01
CA ASP A 86 -17.05 -6.55 -3.10
C ASP A 86 -16.07 -5.48 -2.58
N TRP A 87 -16.38 -4.88 -1.43
CA TRP A 87 -15.50 -3.92 -0.77
C TRP A 87 -14.24 -4.60 -0.22
N ALA A 88 -14.38 -5.76 0.42
CA ALA A 88 -13.25 -6.51 0.94
C ALA A 88 -12.29 -6.96 -0.17
N ASP A 89 -12.82 -7.43 -1.32
CA ASP A 89 -12.02 -7.79 -2.50
C ASP A 89 -11.20 -6.60 -3.02
N GLU A 90 -11.74 -5.39 -2.96
CA GLU A 90 -11.02 -4.18 -3.39
C GLU A 90 -9.88 -3.82 -2.41
N VAL A 91 -10.13 -4.01 -1.12
CA VAL A 91 -9.16 -3.72 -0.06
C VAL A 91 -8.07 -4.80 0.06
N ASP A 92 -8.40 -6.06 -0.25
CA ASP A 92 -7.48 -7.21 -0.19
C ASP A 92 -6.30 -7.09 -1.16
N ASP A 93 -6.52 -6.50 -2.34
CA ASP A 93 -5.49 -6.29 -3.35
C ASP A 93 -4.42 -5.25 -2.93
N ASN A 94 -4.57 -4.62 -1.76
CA ASN A 94 -3.60 -3.67 -1.24
C ASN A 94 -2.30 -4.36 -0.79
N SER A 95 -1.16 -3.91 -1.33
CA SER A 95 0.17 -4.44 -1.02
C SER A 95 0.60 -4.35 0.45
N TRP A 96 -0.14 -3.62 1.30
CA TRP A 96 0.14 -3.50 2.72
C TRP A 96 -0.27 -4.74 3.53
N PHE A 97 -1.15 -5.58 2.97
CA PHE A 97 -1.67 -6.76 3.65
C PHE A 97 -1.02 -8.05 3.15
N SER A 98 -0.66 -8.92 4.09
CA SER A 98 -0.14 -10.25 3.76
C SER A 98 -1.24 -11.32 3.74
N GLU A 99 -2.29 -11.10 4.51
CA GLU A 99 -3.44 -12.00 4.64
C GLU A 99 -4.65 -11.18 5.09
N THR A 100 -5.80 -11.43 4.50
CA THR A 100 -7.06 -10.82 4.91
C THR A 100 -8.15 -11.88 5.10
N ARG A 101 -9.16 -11.55 5.90
CA ARG A 101 -10.37 -12.36 6.05
C ARG A 101 -11.57 -11.46 6.33
N LEU A 102 -12.71 -11.83 5.76
CA LEU A 102 -13.99 -11.19 6.04
C LEU A 102 -14.88 -12.16 6.81
N GLU A 103 -15.33 -11.75 7.98
CA GLU A 103 -16.21 -12.54 8.85
C GLU A 103 -17.53 -11.81 9.05
N GLN A 104 -18.65 -12.47 8.76
CA GLN A 104 -19.95 -11.95 9.18
C GLN A 104 -20.07 -12.10 10.70
N VAL A 105 -20.47 -11.03 11.38
CA VAL A 105 -20.65 -11.08 12.83
C VAL A 105 -22.11 -11.08 13.22
N ASP A 106 -22.94 -10.37 12.46
CA ASP A 106 -24.40 -10.44 12.53
C ASP A 106 -25.00 -9.94 11.21
N ASP A 107 -26.32 -9.88 11.13
CA ASP A 107 -27.07 -9.53 9.91
C ASP A 107 -26.80 -8.10 9.40
N GLU A 108 -26.27 -7.20 10.23
CA GLU A 108 -26.04 -5.79 9.89
C GLU A 108 -24.56 -5.37 9.95
N SER A 109 -23.65 -6.30 10.24
CA SER A 109 -22.24 -5.99 10.38
C SER A 109 -21.30 -7.14 10.06
N TRP A 110 -20.20 -6.77 9.42
CA TRP A 110 -19.10 -7.63 9.01
C TRP A 110 -17.81 -7.14 9.65
N CYS A 111 -16.82 -8.01 9.73
CA CYS A 111 -15.51 -7.73 10.28
C CYS A 111 -14.46 -8.10 9.25
N PHE A 112 -13.80 -7.09 8.68
CA PHE A 112 -12.66 -7.28 7.80
C PHE A 112 -11.38 -7.22 8.65
N ILE A 113 -10.63 -8.30 8.64
CA ILE A 113 -9.42 -8.47 9.46
C ILE A 113 -8.24 -8.65 8.52
N ALA A 114 -7.22 -7.80 8.66
CA ALA A 114 -6.06 -7.78 7.78
C ALA A 114 -4.76 -7.83 8.57
N GLN A 115 -3.84 -8.70 8.17
CA GLN A 115 -2.47 -8.75 8.70
C GLN A 115 -1.62 -7.71 7.97
N SER A 116 -1.26 -6.65 8.69
CA SER A 116 -0.49 -5.53 8.17
C SER A 116 1.01 -5.70 8.40
N ASP A 117 1.78 -5.44 7.35
CA ASP A 117 3.24 -5.43 7.41
C ASP A 117 3.77 -4.37 8.41
N GLY A 118 4.23 -4.84 9.58
CA GLY A 118 4.81 -4.00 10.63
C GLY A 118 3.82 -3.35 11.61
N ARG A 119 2.53 -3.69 11.56
CA ARG A 119 1.51 -3.23 12.54
C ARG A 119 0.71 -4.34 13.19
N GLY A 120 0.85 -5.57 12.70
CA GLY A 120 0.08 -6.71 13.17
C GLY A 120 -1.34 -6.69 12.62
N GLU A 121 -2.27 -7.27 13.35
CA GLU A 121 -3.66 -7.40 12.92
C GLU A 121 -4.40 -6.05 13.00
N LEU A 122 -4.99 -5.63 11.88
CA LEU A 122 -5.94 -4.53 11.78
C LEU A 122 -7.35 -5.08 11.66
N THR A 123 -8.28 -4.52 12.43
CA THR A 123 -9.68 -4.93 12.44
C THR A 123 -10.58 -3.77 12.02
N PHE A 124 -11.28 -3.93 10.91
CA PHE A 124 -12.24 -2.97 10.39
C PHE A 124 -13.66 -3.53 10.51
N ARG A 125 -14.45 -2.92 11.40
CA ARG A 125 -15.84 -3.32 11.62
C ARG A 125 -16.75 -2.56 10.66
N LEU A 126 -17.36 -3.28 9.72
CA LEU A 126 -18.24 -2.75 8.69
C LEU A 126 -19.68 -2.67 9.22
N PHE A 127 -20.32 -1.51 9.09
CA PHE A 127 -21.68 -1.27 9.55
C PHE A 127 -22.59 -0.79 8.44
N PHE A 128 -23.74 -1.46 8.31
CA PHE A 128 -24.83 -1.08 7.39
C PHE A 128 -26.03 -0.44 8.10
N ASN A 129 -25.76 0.14 9.28
CA ASN A 129 -26.73 0.84 10.12
C ASN A 129 -26.02 1.96 10.90
N GLY A 130 -26.36 3.22 10.61
CA GLY A 130 -25.71 4.39 11.22
C GLY A 130 -25.82 4.42 12.75
N ARG A 131 -26.93 3.96 13.33
CA ARG A 131 -27.09 3.88 14.80
C ARG A 131 -26.07 2.92 15.43
N ARG A 132 -25.74 1.81 14.76
CA ARG A 132 -24.78 0.83 15.29
C ARG A 132 -23.35 1.35 15.27
N VAL A 133 -23.03 2.23 14.31
CA VAL A 133 -21.76 2.95 14.30
C VAL A 133 -21.65 3.79 15.56
N GLU A 134 -22.68 4.58 15.88
CA GLU A 134 -22.72 5.45 17.07
C GLU A 134 -22.58 4.70 18.41
N GLU A 135 -23.09 3.46 18.47
CA GLU A 135 -23.01 2.59 19.65
C GLU A 135 -21.68 1.85 19.76
N TYR A 136 -20.88 1.81 18.69
CA TYR A 136 -19.60 1.13 18.66
C TYR A 136 -18.48 2.03 19.20
N SER A 137 -17.58 1.43 19.97
CA SER A 137 -16.41 2.12 20.54
C SER A 137 -15.15 1.58 19.86
N PRO A 138 -14.73 2.14 18.71
CA PRO A 138 -13.46 1.77 18.10
C PRO A 138 -12.29 2.14 19.02
N ASP A 139 -11.14 1.51 18.80
CA ASP A 139 -9.92 1.69 19.60
C ASP A 139 -8.71 1.58 18.67
N ALA A 140 -8.26 2.73 18.15
CA ALA A 140 -7.10 2.81 17.26
C ALA A 140 -5.79 2.34 17.91
N LEU A 141 -5.67 2.36 19.24
CA LEU A 141 -4.51 1.80 19.95
C LEU A 141 -4.47 0.28 19.84
N LYS A 142 -5.64 -0.36 19.72
CA LYS A 142 -5.81 -1.80 19.51
C LYS A 142 -6.04 -2.16 18.04
N ASN A 143 -5.74 -1.26 17.10
CA ASN A 143 -5.98 -1.45 15.67
C ASN A 143 -7.44 -1.79 15.31
N SER A 144 -8.41 -1.28 16.08
CA SER A 144 -9.83 -1.57 15.90
C SER A 144 -10.56 -0.33 15.40
N PHE A 145 -11.10 -0.41 14.18
CA PHE A 145 -11.73 0.72 13.48
C PHE A 145 -13.18 0.43 13.14
N ALA A 146 -13.98 1.49 13.01
CA ALA A 146 -15.33 1.43 12.48
C ALA A 146 -15.34 1.90 11.02
N VAL A 147 -16.08 1.21 10.17
CA VAL A 147 -16.32 1.58 8.78
C VAL A 147 -17.82 1.63 8.53
N TRP A 148 -18.34 2.79 8.16
CA TRP A 148 -19.77 2.96 7.94
C TRP A 148 -20.10 3.01 6.45
N PHE A 149 -21.11 2.23 6.06
CA PHE A 149 -21.75 2.25 4.74
C PHE A 149 -22.98 3.16 4.73
N VAL A 150 -23.73 3.17 5.84
CA VAL A 150 -24.85 4.08 6.09
C VAL A 150 -24.38 5.21 7.00
N GLU A 151 -24.60 6.45 6.59
CA GLU A 151 -24.12 7.64 7.29
C GLU A 151 -24.77 7.75 8.71
N PRO A 152 -23.97 7.77 9.79
CA PRO A 152 -24.48 8.01 11.13
C PRO A 152 -24.89 9.48 11.33
N ARG A 153 -25.66 9.79 12.37
CA ARG A 153 -25.93 11.20 12.74
C ARG A 153 -24.72 11.84 13.38
N HIS A 154 -23.93 11.05 14.11
CA HIS A 154 -22.70 11.49 14.77
C HIS A 154 -21.61 10.45 14.53
N THR A 155 -20.42 10.90 14.17
CA THR A 155 -19.25 10.02 14.02
C THR A 155 -18.58 9.88 15.39
N PRO A 156 -18.58 8.68 16.01
CA PRO A 156 -17.79 8.45 17.21
C PRO A 156 -16.31 8.38 16.83
N ASP A 157 -15.45 9.05 17.60
CA ASP A 157 -13.99 9.08 17.40
C ASP A 157 -13.55 9.18 15.92
N GLU A 158 -13.49 10.41 15.40
CA GLU A 158 -13.11 10.71 14.01
C GLU A 158 -11.73 10.16 13.61
N ARG A 159 -10.89 9.74 14.57
CA ARG A 159 -9.58 9.14 14.30
C ARG A 159 -9.64 7.64 14.02
N ALA A 160 -10.75 6.98 14.38
CA ALA A 160 -10.90 5.53 14.31
C ALA A 160 -12.18 5.09 13.58
N THR A 161 -12.93 6.03 13.02
CA THR A 161 -14.17 5.79 12.28
C THR A 161 -14.09 6.41 10.90
N PHE A 162 -14.27 5.59 9.87
CA PHE A 162 -14.09 5.96 8.47
C PHE A 162 -15.33 5.65 7.65
N ARG A 163 -15.54 6.41 6.57
CA ARG A 163 -16.49 6.04 5.53
C ARG A 163 -15.88 4.96 4.64
N TRP A 164 -16.68 3.99 4.22
CA TRP A 164 -16.23 2.92 3.32
C TRP A 164 -15.56 3.44 2.03
N ALA A 165 -16.04 4.56 1.48
CA ALA A 165 -15.55 5.15 0.25
C ALA A 165 -14.17 5.82 0.39
N GLU A 166 -13.72 6.12 1.61
CA GLU A 166 -12.37 6.66 1.84
C GLU A 166 -11.30 5.63 1.48
N PHE A 167 -11.57 4.34 1.65
CA PHE A 167 -10.64 3.24 1.34
C PHE A 167 -10.30 3.12 -0.14
N LEU A 168 -11.11 3.74 -1.00
CA LEU A 168 -10.94 3.78 -2.45
C LEU A 168 -10.06 4.95 -2.92
N GLN A 169 -9.64 5.83 -2.00
CA GLN A 169 -8.77 6.96 -2.31
C GLN A 169 -7.30 6.52 -2.28
N ASP A 170 -6.51 6.99 -3.24
CA ASP A 170 -5.10 6.60 -3.40
C ASP A 170 -4.24 6.92 -2.16
N ASP A 171 -4.55 8.01 -1.45
CA ASP A 171 -3.79 8.53 -0.31
C ASP A 171 -4.26 8.02 1.05
N PHE A 172 -5.45 7.42 1.14
CA PHE A 172 -6.05 6.96 2.39
C PHE A 172 -5.13 6.03 3.18
N TRP A 173 -4.49 5.08 2.50
CA TRP A 173 -3.65 4.07 3.17
C TRP A 173 -2.35 4.66 3.71
N GLU A 174 -1.73 5.60 2.98
CA GLU A 174 -0.55 6.31 3.45
C GLU A 174 -0.91 7.17 4.68
N ASP A 175 -2.07 7.82 4.65
CA ASP A 175 -2.56 8.65 5.73
C ASP A 175 -2.97 7.84 6.96
N LEU A 176 -3.66 6.72 6.78
CA LEU A 176 -3.97 5.79 7.86
C LEU A 176 -2.66 5.30 8.50
N GLN A 177 -1.65 4.93 7.72
CA GLN A 177 -0.36 4.50 8.24
C GLN A 177 0.32 5.61 9.07
N ARG A 178 0.33 6.85 8.57
CA ARG A 178 0.85 8.03 9.29
C ARG A 178 0.06 8.34 10.56
N ASN A 179 -1.26 8.19 10.52
CA ASN A 179 -2.13 8.44 11.66
C ASN A 179 -1.97 7.35 12.72
N LEU A 180 -1.86 6.09 12.35
CA LEU A 180 -1.59 5.01 13.30
C LEU A 180 -0.24 5.14 13.97
N LEU A 181 0.77 5.61 13.24
CA LEU A 181 2.06 6.00 13.84
C LEU A 181 1.90 7.05 14.93
N ARG A 182 1.09 8.08 14.67
CA ARG A 182 0.84 9.17 15.61
C ARG A 182 -0.03 8.74 16.78
N ILE A 183 -1.11 8.00 16.53
CA ILE A 183 -2.11 7.60 17.53
C ILE A 183 -1.55 6.52 18.46
N GLN A 184 -0.79 5.56 17.93
CA GLN A 184 -0.22 4.49 18.74
C GLN A 184 0.96 4.94 19.59
N GLU A 185 1.48 6.16 19.33
CA GLU A 185 2.62 6.78 20.02
C GLU A 185 3.65 5.73 20.45
N PRO A 186 4.17 4.91 19.52
CA PRO A 186 4.94 3.77 19.96
C PRO A 186 6.24 4.32 20.56
N ARG A 187 6.57 3.93 21.79
CA ARG A 187 7.86 4.28 22.44
C ARG A 187 9.09 3.76 21.67
N THR A 188 8.84 2.98 20.62
CA THR A 188 9.83 2.32 19.78
C THR A 188 9.29 2.18 18.37
N VAL A 189 10.11 2.34 17.34
CA VAL A 189 9.71 2.03 15.96
C VAL A 189 10.76 1.18 15.25
N ASP A 190 10.27 0.21 14.48
CA ASP A 190 11.06 -0.65 13.60
C ASP A 190 11.69 0.16 12.44
N ILE A 191 13.02 0.15 12.40
CA ILE A 191 13.85 0.79 11.38
C ILE A 191 14.17 -0.19 10.25
N CYS A 192 14.62 -1.39 10.59
CA CYS A 192 15.09 -2.38 9.62
C CYS A 192 14.91 -3.81 10.15
N ARG A 193 14.42 -4.72 9.30
CA ARG A 193 14.40 -6.16 9.60
C ARG A 193 15.82 -6.73 9.41
N LEU A 194 16.36 -7.41 10.42
CA LEU A 194 17.70 -8.03 10.41
C LEU A 194 17.83 -9.16 9.39
N ASN A 195 16.71 -9.79 9.00
CA ASN A 195 16.65 -10.79 7.95
C ASN A 195 16.54 -10.21 6.53
N SER A 196 16.55 -8.89 6.37
CA SER A 196 16.54 -8.25 5.05
C SER A 196 17.87 -8.44 4.33
N VAL A 197 17.85 -8.36 2.99
CA VAL A 197 19.08 -8.45 2.17
C VAL A 197 20.06 -7.33 2.54
N ALA A 198 19.56 -6.13 2.81
CA ALA A 198 20.36 -5.00 3.29
C ALA A 198 21.10 -5.31 4.59
N ALA A 199 20.41 -5.78 5.63
CA ALA A 199 21.02 -6.10 6.91
C ALA A 199 21.97 -7.31 6.79
N SER A 200 21.57 -8.34 6.06
CA SER A 200 22.40 -9.53 5.85
C SER A 200 23.67 -9.26 5.04
N ASP A 201 23.63 -8.34 4.07
CA ASP A 201 24.78 -8.04 3.21
C ASP A 201 25.66 -6.91 3.77
N ASN A 202 25.08 -5.95 4.50
CA ASN A 202 25.76 -4.72 4.91
C ASN A 202 25.10 -4.01 6.11
N MET A 203 25.07 -4.67 7.27
CA MET A 203 24.57 -4.09 8.53
C MET A 203 25.31 -2.81 8.93
N GLU A 204 26.64 -2.81 8.86
CA GLU A 204 27.50 -1.64 9.17
C GLU A 204 27.10 -0.41 8.34
N GLY A 205 26.74 -0.60 7.07
CA GLY A 205 26.24 0.48 6.22
C GLY A 205 24.90 1.07 6.69
N ILE A 206 24.02 0.27 7.30
CA ILE A 206 22.76 0.76 7.87
C ILE A 206 23.05 1.58 9.12
N GLU A 207 23.93 1.11 10.00
CA GLU A 207 24.37 1.86 11.19
C GLU A 207 25.02 3.18 10.79
N ASP A 208 25.93 3.17 9.81
CA ASP A 208 26.57 4.35 9.25
C ASP A 208 25.56 5.34 8.66
N ALA A 209 24.48 4.85 8.04
CA ALA A 209 23.42 5.71 7.51
C ALA A 209 22.67 6.42 8.64
N ILE A 210 22.36 5.71 9.72
CA ILE A 210 21.67 6.29 10.89
C ILE A 210 22.59 7.30 11.58
N LYS A 211 23.86 6.94 11.85
CA LYS A 211 24.87 7.84 12.43
C LYS A 211 25.12 9.07 11.56
N TYR A 212 25.16 8.89 10.24
CA TYR A 212 25.22 10.01 9.30
C TYR A 212 24.00 10.92 9.46
N LYS A 213 22.79 10.36 9.54
CA LYS A 213 21.57 11.16 9.66
C LYS A 213 21.50 11.90 11.00
N PHE A 214 21.95 11.31 12.10
CA PHE A 214 22.10 12.01 13.37
C PHE A 214 23.03 13.22 13.24
N ARG A 215 24.20 13.06 12.61
CA ARG A 215 25.14 14.17 12.39
C ARG A 215 24.60 15.24 11.44
N ASP A 216 23.84 14.84 10.42
CA ASP A 216 23.15 15.74 9.47
C ASP A 216 22.09 16.61 10.17
N LEU A 217 21.49 16.07 11.24
CA LEU A 217 20.56 16.78 12.12
C LEU A 217 21.27 17.53 13.27
N GLU A 218 22.59 17.70 13.19
CA GLU A 218 23.43 18.37 14.20
C GLU A 218 23.41 17.70 15.59
N LEU A 219 23.07 16.41 15.66
CA LEU A 219 23.07 15.63 16.90
C LEU A 219 24.45 15.02 17.18
N GLU A 220 24.82 14.99 18.45
CA GLU A 220 26.05 14.33 18.92
C GLU A 220 25.80 12.83 19.02
N VAL A 221 26.49 12.05 18.18
CA VAL A 221 26.41 10.58 18.18
C VAL A 221 27.24 10.03 19.32
N GLU A 222 26.61 9.22 20.15
CA GLU A 222 27.24 8.48 21.24
C GLU A 222 27.26 6.99 20.90
N GLU A 223 28.44 6.38 20.92
CA GLU A 223 28.58 4.95 20.60
C GLU A 223 28.16 4.10 21.80
N ASP A 224 28.28 4.63 23.02
CA ASP A 224 27.89 3.96 24.26
C ASP A 224 26.94 4.83 25.10
N PRO A 225 25.66 4.97 24.68
CA PRO A 225 24.71 5.82 25.38
C PRO A 225 24.37 5.28 26.79
N GLU A 226 24.75 4.05 27.13
CA GLU A 226 24.51 3.45 28.45
C GLU A 226 25.37 4.13 29.53
N GLU A 227 26.54 4.69 29.18
CA GLU A 227 27.37 5.45 30.11
C GLU A 227 26.67 6.73 30.62
N ASP A 228 25.90 7.38 29.73
CA ASP A 228 25.17 8.62 30.02
C ASP A 228 23.77 8.36 30.61
N ILE A 229 23.17 7.20 30.30
CA ILE A 229 21.79 6.86 30.65
C ILE A 229 21.75 5.56 31.45
N THR A 230 22.32 5.61 32.65
CA THR A 230 22.55 4.42 33.51
C THR A 230 21.29 3.61 33.86
N GLU A 231 20.09 4.20 33.76
CA GLU A 231 18.82 3.52 34.06
C GLU A 231 18.20 2.81 32.84
N ILE A 232 18.78 2.93 31.65
CA ILE A 232 18.12 2.49 30.41
C ILE A 232 18.00 0.97 30.27
N GLU A 233 18.95 0.22 30.82
CA GLU A 233 18.94 -1.25 30.86
C GLU A 233 17.71 -1.80 31.60
N GLU A 234 17.10 -1.02 32.50
CA GLU A 234 15.86 -1.41 33.18
C GLU A 234 14.63 -1.43 32.26
N TYR A 235 14.73 -0.77 31.09
CA TYR A 235 13.60 -0.53 30.19
C TYR A 235 13.80 -1.10 28.78
N ILE A 236 15.04 -1.25 28.33
CA ILE A 236 15.37 -1.83 27.02
C ILE A 236 16.06 -3.17 27.28
N ASP A 237 15.32 -4.25 27.05
CA ASP A 237 15.82 -5.61 27.20
C ASP A 237 16.46 -6.08 25.88
N GLY A 238 17.77 -5.87 25.76
CA GLY A 238 18.59 -6.25 24.61
C GLY A 238 19.72 -5.25 24.32
N PRO A 239 20.59 -5.53 23.34
CA PRO A 239 21.78 -4.71 23.11
C PRO A 239 21.41 -3.35 22.51
N ILE A 240 21.90 -2.30 23.16
CA ILE A 240 21.93 -0.95 22.60
C ILE A 240 23.17 -0.82 21.73
N LEU A 241 23.00 -0.36 20.48
CA LEU A 241 24.09 -0.28 19.52
C LEU A 241 24.79 1.08 19.58
N PHE A 242 24.00 2.15 19.59
CA PHE A 242 24.46 3.54 19.68
C PHE A 242 23.25 4.46 19.86
N GLY A 243 23.48 5.74 20.14
CA GLY A 243 22.44 6.76 20.19
C GLY A 243 22.93 8.12 19.72
N ALA A 244 22.06 9.12 19.83
CA ALA A 244 22.43 10.51 19.66
C ALA A 244 21.64 11.40 20.63
N LYS A 245 22.32 12.41 21.16
CA LYS A 245 21.71 13.37 22.09
C LYS A 245 20.94 14.42 21.32
N GLU A 246 19.67 14.59 21.67
CA GLU A 246 18.76 15.53 21.01
C GLU A 246 18.77 16.91 21.69
N ASP A 247 18.68 16.97 23.02
CA ASP A 247 18.77 18.21 23.80
C ASP A 247 19.85 18.15 24.88
N GLN A 248 20.21 19.32 25.41
CA GLN A 248 21.07 19.42 26.61
C GLN A 248 20.43 18.78 27.85
N ASP A 249 19.10 18.66 27.87
CA ASP A 249 18.28 18.12 28.97
C ASP A 249 18.13 16.58 28.91
N SER A 250 19.23 15.86 28.66
CA SER A 250 19.28 14.40 28.77
C SER A 250 18.24 13.63 27.92
N SER A 251 17.94 14.12 26.71
CA SER A 251 17.12 13.40 25.72
C SER A 251 17.99 12.72 24.66
N TYR A 252 17.65 11.48 24.32
CA TYR A 252 18.42 10.63 23.44
C TYR A 252 17.53 9.87 22.46
N LEU A 253 17.97 9.80 21.21
CA LEU A 253 17.49 8.84 20.23
C LEU A 253 18.42 7.64 20.22
N ILE A 254 17.88 6.44 20.43
CA ILE A 254 18.67 5.25 20.71
C ILE A 254 18.33 4.14 19.74
N VAL A 255 19.35 3.52 19.18
CA VAL A 255 19.24 2.40 18.25
C VAL A 255 19.58 1.12 18.99
N CYS A 256 18.70 0.12 18.96
CA CYS A 256 18.92 -1.15 19.64
C CYS A 256 18.36 -2.35 18.86
N GLU A 257 18.72 -3.55 19.32
CA GLU A 257 18.14 -4.84 18.88
C GLU A 257 17.36 -5.50 20.02
N CYS A 258 16.52 -4.72 20.73
CA CYS A 258 15.76 -5.25 21.88
C CYS A 258 14.71 -6.31 21.50
N ASP A 259 14.30 -7.11 22.48
CA ASP A 259 13.41 -8.26 22.29
C ASP A 259 11.94 -7.88 22.00
N ARG A 260 11.61 -6.58 21.96
CA ARG A 260 10.26 -6.08 21.67
C ARG A 260 9.74 -6.54 20.31
N SER A 261 10.62 -6.65 19.32
CA SER A 261 10.31 -7.23 18.01
C SER A 261 11.56 -7.96 17.50
N PRO A 262 11.65 -9.29 17.75
CA PRO A 262 12.83 -10.06 17.42
C PRO A 262 13.21 -9.93 15.94
N ASN A 263 14.51 -9.93 15.66
CA ASN A 263 15.07 -9.75 14.32
C ASN A 263 14.82 -8.36 13.69
N GLN A 264 14.72 -7.30 14.49
CA GLN A 264 14.60 -5.93 13.98
C GLN A 264 15.51 -4.95 14.71
N LEU A 265 15.97 -3.92 13.99
CA LEU A 265 16.55 -2.70 14.55
C LEU A 265 15.45 -1.75 14.95
N HIS A 266 15.58 -1.21 16.15
CA HIS A 266 14.60 -0.34 16.78
C HIS A 266 15.16 1.06 17.01
N LEU A 267 14.33 2.08 16.83
CA LEU A 267 14.58 3.44 17.32
C LEU A 267 13.76 3.67 18.58
N HIS A 268 14.40 4.12 19.65
CA HIS A 268 13.77 4.53 20.90
C HIS A 268 14.02 6.02 21.15
N TYR A 269 13.06 6.68 21.80
CA TYR A 269 13.29 8.01 22.36
C TYR A 269 13.31 7.90 23.88
N VAL A 270 14.32 8.47 24.50
CA VAL A 270 14.53 8.46 25.94
C VAL A 270 14.69 9.89 26.41
N ARG A 271 14.01 10.23 27.50
CA ARG A 271 14.08 11.55 28.11
C ARG A 271 14.20 11.37 29.62
N ASP A 272 15.15 12.07 30.23
CA ASP A 272 15.40 12.00 31.68
C ASP A 272 15.59 10.56 32.19
N GLY A 273 16.32 9.74 31.42
CA GLY A 273 16.60 8.33 31.77
C GLY A 273 15.46 7.35 31.50
N LYS A 274 14.31 7.80 30.98
CA LYS A 274 13.13 6.96 30.82
C LYS A 274 12.62 6.92 29.38
N PRO A 275 12.05 5.80 28.93
CA PRO A 275 11.41 5.73 27.62
C PRO A 275 10.31 6.79 27.50
N ALA A 276 10.47 7.67 26.53
CA ALA A 276 9.52 8.69 26.13
C ALA A 276 8.82 8.28 24.84
N TYR A 277 7.82 9.05 24.44
CA TYR A 277 7.13 8.82 23.18
C TYR A 277 7.98 9.35 22.03
N LEU A 278 8.11 8.59 20.93
CA LEU A 278 8.89 9.06 19.77
C LEU A 278 8.33 10.36 19.15
N SER A 279 7.05 10.68 19.39
CA SER A 279 6.43 11.95 19.01
C SER A 279 6.95 13.17 19.77
N ASP A 280 7.60 12.95 20.92
CA ASP A 280 8.21 14.01 21.72
C ASP A 280 9.61 14.40 21.22
N SER A 281 10.14 13.63 20.25
CA SER A 281 11.39 13.93 19.54
C SER A 281 11.10 14.79 18.32
N ASN A 282 11.94 15.80 18.09
CA ASN A 282 11.91 16.62 16.88
C ASN A 282 12.53 15.89 15.68
N HIS A 283 13.29 14.81 15.91
CA HIS A 283 14.15 14.18 14.90
C HIS A 283 13.86 12.71 14.62
N ALA A 284 13.07 12.03 15.46
CA ALA A 284 12.76 10.61 15.32
C ALA A 284 12.16 10.23 13.94
N GLU A 285 11.23 11.04 13.43
CA GLU A 285 10.55 10.78 12.15
C GLU A 285 11.53 10.87 10.97
N ASP A 286 12.35 11.93 10.93
CA ASP A 286 13.37 12.15 9.90
C ASP A 286 14.41 11.03 9.85
N VAL A 287 14.88 10.58 11.01
CA VAL A 287 15.86 9.48 11.11
C VAL A 287 15.27 8.18 10.59
N ARG A 288 14.03 7.89 10.98
CA ARG A 288 13.32 6.69 10.56
C ARG A 288 13.06 6.68 9.05
N GLU A 289 12.52 7.77 8.50
CA GLU A 289 12.18 7.85 7.08
C GLU A 289 13.42 7.74 6.20
N PHE A 290 14.48 8.48 6.54
CA PHE A 290 15.76 8.41 5.84
C PHE A 290 16.29 6.97 5.80
N THR A 291 16.35 6.30 6.95
CA THR A 291 16.93 4.97 7.05
C THR A 291 16.08 3.93 6.32
N ARG A 292 14.75 3.97 6.47
CA ARG A 292 13.84 3.07 5.74
C ARG A 292 13.95 3.25 4.23
N SER A 293 14.07 4.50 3.76
CA SER A 293 14.27 4.81 2.35
C SER A 293 15.59 4.22 1.81
N LYS A 294 16.69 4.35 2.55
CA LYS A 294 17.98 3.73 2.18
C LYS A 294 17.90 2.21 2.11
N VAL A 295 17.34 1.57 3.14
CA VAL A 295 17.19 0.11 3.22
C VAL A 295 16.33 -0.39 2.06
N LYS A 296 15.19 0.25 1.80
CA LYS A 296 14.31 -0.08 0.67
C LYS A 296 15.04 0.03 -0.67
N ARG A 297 15.72 1.16 -0.91
CA ARG A 297 16.49 1.39 -2.14
C ARG A 297 17.61 0.37 -2.33
N TYR A 298 18.31 -0.01 -1.27
CA TYR A 298 19.35 -1.05 -1.34
C TYR A 298 18.74 -2.40 -1.74
N ASN A 299 17.65 -2.81 -1.08
CA ASN A 299 16.96 -4.07 -1.37
C ASN A 299 16.48 -4.12 -2.83
N GLU A 300 15.86 -3.05 -3.33
CA GLU A 300 15.41 -2.96 -4.73
C GLU A 300 16.56 -3.05 -5.74
N LEU A 301 17.67 -2.32 -5.49
CA LEU A 301 18.84 -2.36 -6.36
C LEU A 301 19.54 -3.73 -6.32
N SER A 302 19.57 -4.40 -5.15
CA SER A 302 20.11 -5.75 -5.00
C SER A 302 19.28 -6.78 -5.76
N ALA A 303 17.94 -6.69 -5.69
CA ALA A 303 17.04 -7.52 -6.48
C ALA A 303 17.25 -7.31 -7.99
N LYS A 304 17.20 -6.06 -8.46
CA LYS A 304 17.42 -5.71 -9.88
C LYS A 304 18.80 -6.16 -10.39
N LYS A 305 19.83 -6.13 -9.55
CA LYS A 305 21.18 -6.64 -9.89
C LYS A 305 21.18 -8.15 -10.14
N LYS A 306 20.41 -8.95 -9.38
CA LYS A 306 20.33 -10.40 -9.57
C LYS A 306 19.69 -10.77 -10.91
N ASP A 307 18.75 -9.94 -11.40
CA ASP A 307 18.04 -10.16 -12.67
C ASP A 307 18.87 -9.84 -13.92
N VAL A 308 19.99 -9.14 -13.78
CA VAL A 308 20.85 -8.73 -14.91
C VAL A 308 21.44 -9.94 -15.64
N LEU A 309 21.81 -11.02 -14.93
CA LEU A 309 22.42 -12.22 -15.52
C LEU A 309 21.48 -13.00 -16.45
N PRO A 310 20.24 -13.33 -16.02
CA PRO A 310 19.22 -13.92 -16.91
C PRO A 310 18.93 -13.04 -18.13
N ILE A 311 18.80 -11.73 -17.92
CA ILE A 311 18.47 -10.77 -18.97
C ILE A 311 19.62 -10.61 -20.00
N LEU A 312 20.88 -10.64 -19.56
CA LEU A 312 22.05 -10.65 -20.46
C LEU A 312 22.09 -11.89 -21.34
N LYS A 313 21.73 -13.07 -20.80
CA LYS A 313 21.65 -14.31 -21.58
C LYS A 313 20.59 -14.22 -22.68
N TRP A 314 19.41 -13.69 -22.35
CA TRP A 314 18.35 -13.46 -23.34
C TRP A 314 18.76 -12.42 -24.39
N SER A 315 19.44 -11.35 -23.99
CA SER A 315 19.91 -10.31 -24.92
C SER A 315 21.00 -10.82 -25.86
N ALA A 316 21.93 -11.63 -25.35
CA ALA A 316 22.93 -12.31 -26.16
C ALA A 316 22.29 -13.31 -27.13
N ALA A 317 21.25 -14.04 -26.70
CA ALA A 317 20.47 -14.92 -27.57
C ALA A 317 19.71 -14.14 -28.65
N LEU A 318 19.12 -12.99 -28.31
CA LEU A 318 18.40 -12.13 -29.24
C LEU A 318 19.36 -11.53 -30.30
N LEU A 319 20.52 -11.03 -29.86
CA LEU A 319 21.57 -10.55 -30.76
C LEU A 319 22.14 -11.68 -31.63
N GLY A 320 22.24 -12.89 -31.10
CA GLY A 320 22.63 -14.09 -31.86
C GLY A 320 21.58 -14.53 -32.88
N ALA A 321 20.28 -14.33 -32.60
CA ALA A 321 19.17 -14.64 -33.49
C ALA A 321 19.04 -13.63 -34.65
N ILE A 322 19.46 -12.38 -34.46
CA ILE A 322 19.58 -11.35 -35.51
C ILE A 322 20.86 -11.59 -36.35
N GLY A 323 21.06 -12.85 -36.77
CA GLY A 323 22.12 -13.21 -37.70
C GLY A 323 21.75 -12.80 -39.13
N VAL A 324 22.71 -12.23 -39.85
CA VAL A 324 22.61 -11.81 -41.28
C VAL A 324 22.01 -12.90 -42.19
N SER A 325 22.14 -14.18 -41.79
CA SER A 325 21.64 -15.35 -42.52
C SER A 325 20.11 -15.38 -42.68
N GLN A 326 19.34 -14.76 -41.78
CA GLN A 326 17.87 -14.74 -41.84
C GLN A 326 17.32 -13.71 -42.85
N VAL A 327 18.13 -12.73 -43.25
CA VAL A 327 17.71 -11.63 -44.14
C VAL A 327 17.95 -11.98 -45.63
N ILE A 328 18.91 -12.85 -45.93
CA ILE A 328 19.21 -13.32 -47.30
C ILE A 328 17.99 -13.96 -47.97
N PRO A 329 17.23 -14.88 -47.32
CA PRO A 329 16.07 -15.53 -47.91
C PRO A 329 14.93 -14.57 -48.27
N LEU A 330 14.78 -13.46 -47.52
CA LEU A 330 13.77 -12.42 -47.80
C LEU A 330 14.08 -11.71 -49.12
N PHE A 331 15.33 -11.34 -49.36
CA PHE A 331 15.73 -10.69 -50.61
C PHE A 331 15.60 -11.61 -51.82
N THR A 332 15.93 -12.90 -51.68
CA THR A 332 15.70 -13.88 -52.75
C THR A 332 14.21 -14.13 -52.99
N PHE A 333 13.36 -14.10 -51.96
CA PHE A 333 11.90 -14.18 -52.13
C PHE A 333 11.33 -13.01 -52.96
N PHE A 334 11.85 -11.79 -52.76
CA PHE A 334 11.47 -10.62 -53.55
C PHE A 334 12.21 -10.50 -54.90
N GLY A 335 12.96 -11.54 -55.31
CA GLY A 335 13.64 -11.58 -56.62
C GLY A 335 14.87 -10.68 -56.74
N VAL A 336 15.41 -10.18 -55.63
CA VAL A 336 16.61 -9.34 -55.61
C VAL A 336 17.85 -10.24 -55.62
N GLN A 337 18.79 -9.97 -56.54
CA GLN A 337 20.04 -10.73 -56.57
C GLN A 337 20.85 -10.51 -55.28
N PRO A 338 21.27 -11.58 -54.58
CA PRO A 338 21.93 -11.47 -53.27
C PRO A 338 23.29 -10.76 -53.32
N ASN A 339 23.92 -10.69 -54.49
CA ASN A 339 25.21 -10.01 -54.69
C ASN A 339 25.05 -8.55 -55.20
N SER A 340 23.83 -8.02 -55.24
CA SER A 340 23.63 -6.63 -55.66
C SER A 340 24.10 -5.65 -54.59
N GLN A 341 24.63 -4.51 -55.01
CA GLN A 341 25.11 -3.46 -54.11
C GLN A 341 23.99 -2.93 -53.18
N MET A 342 22.73 -2.98 -53.63
CA MET A 342 21.55 -2.63 -52.85
C MET A 342 21.30 -3.60 -51.68
N VAL A 343 21.50 -4.91 -51.88
CA VAL A 343 21.39 -5.92 -50.82
C VAL A 343 22.54 -5.74 -49.83
N THR A 344 23.77 -5.54 -50.31
CA THR A 344 24.93 -5.30 -49.45
C THR A 344 24.76 -4.06 -48.56
N ASN A 345 24.31 -2.94 -49.12
CA ASN A 345 24.07 -1.71 -48.35
C ASN A 345 22.93 -1.88 -47.32
N SER A 346 21.84 -2.55 -47.71
CA SER A 346 20.73 -2.85 -46.79
C SER A 346 21.17 -3.75 -45.63
N MET A 347 22.01 -4.76 -45.91
CA MET A 347 22.58 -5.63 -44.86
C MET A 347 23.48 -4.88 -43.89
N ILE A 348 24.34 -3.98 -44.40
CA ILE A 348 25.16 -3.12 -43.56
C ILE A 348 24.26 -2.20 -42.70
N GLY A 349 23.20 -1.64 -43.28
CA GLY A 349 22.23 -0.82 -42.56
C GLY A 349 21.55 -1.58 -41.41
N VAL A 350 21.06 -2.78 -41.68
CA VAL A 350 20.45 -3.66 -40.65
C VAL A 350 21.46 -3.97 -39.55
N LEU A 351 22.71 -4.34 -39.91
CA LEU A 351 23.76 -4.62 -38.93
C LEU A 351 24.06 -3.41 -38.03
N VAL A 352 24.18 -2.22 -38.60
CA VAL A 352 24.45 -0.99 -37.83
C VAL A 352 23.29 -0.67 -36.90
N VAL A 353 22.04 -0.74 -37.37
CA VAL A 353 20.86 -0.47 -36.54
C VAL A 353 20.72 -1.51 -35.43
N SER A 354 20.90 -2.80 -35.73
CA SER A 354 20.87 -3.86 -34.73
C SER A 354 21.97 -3.71 -33.69
N LEU A 355 23.17 -3.28 -34.09
CA LEU A 355 24.25 -2.98 -33.16
C LEU A 355 23.91 -1.80 -32.24
N LEU A 356 23.35 -0.71 -32.78
CA LEU A 356 22.93 0.44 -31.99
C LEU A 356 21.84 0.09 -30.97
N ILE A 357 20.84 -0.69 -31.39
CA ILE A 357 19.80 -1.22 -30.50
C ILE A 357 20.44 -2.10 -29.41
N GLY A 358 21.34 -3.01 -29.80
CA GLY A 358 22.08 -3.86 -28.86
C GLY A 358 22.86 -3.07 -27.82
N ILE A 359 23.55 -2.01 -28.22
CA ILE A 359 24.27 -1.11 -27.32
C ILE A 359 23.30 -0.38 -26.39
N GLY A 360 22.20 0.16 -26.92
CA GLY A 360 21.19 0.86 -26.11
C GLY A 360 20.58 -0.04 -25.05
N VAL A 361 20.20 -1.25 -25.44
CA VAL A 361 19.68 -2.30 -24.55
C VAL A 361 20.73 -2.68 -23.49
N PHE A 362 21.99 -2.87 -23.89
CA PHE A 362 23.08 -3.17 -22.96
C PHE A 362 23.30 -2.05 -21.93
N VAL A 363 23.33 -0.79 -22.37
CA VAL A 363 23.49 0.36 -21.47
C VAL A 363 22.33 0.42 -20.49
N TYR A 364 21.10 0.32 -20.98
CA TYR A 364 19.90 0.32 -20.14
C TYR A 364 19.92 -0.80 -19.09
N MET A 365 20.32 -2.01 -19.49
CA MET A 365 20.42 -3.18 -18.59
C MET A 365 21.55 -3.05 -17.57
N MET A 366 22.61 -2.30 -17.86
CA MET A 366 23.70 -2.05 -16.91
C MET A 366 23.38 -0.93 -15.91
N LEU A 367 22.33 -0.13 -16.13
CA LEU A 367 21.96 0.97 -15.23
C LEU A 367 21.74 0.50 -13.78
N PRO A 368 20.99 -0.59 -13.49
CA PRO A 368 20.80 -1.05 -12.11
C PRO A 368 22.12 -1.48 -11.45
N VAL A 369 23.05 -2.09 -12.19
CA VAL A 369 24.37 -2.48 -11.67
C VAL A 369 25.21 -1.26 -11.33
N VAL A 370 25.21 -0.25 -12.21
CA VAL A 370 25.92 1.01 -11.98
C VAL A 370 25.30 1.75 -10.80
N ALA A 371 23.96 1.79 -10.71
CA ALA A 371 23.24 2.40 -9.60
C ALA A 371 23.53 1.70 -8.27
N PHE A 372 23.54 0.36 -8.24
CA PHE A 372 23.91 -0.41 -7.05
C PHE A 372 25.38 -0.16 -6.65
N ARG A 373 26.32 -0.14 -7.61
CA ARG A 373 27.73 0.17 -7.32
C ARG A 373 27.98 1.59 -6.82
N ARG A 374 27.11 2.53 -7.20
CA ARG A 374 27.16 3.92 -6.75
C ARG A 374 26.28 4.19 -5.52
N PHE A 375 25.57 3.17 -5.04
CA PHE A 375 24.75 3.31 -3.84
C PHE A 375 25.65 3.72 -2.66
N SER A 376 25.16 4.68 -1.87
CA SER A 376 25.85 5.20 -0.72
C SER A 376 24.87 5.29 0.44
N TRP A 377 25.29 4.77 1.57
CA TRP A 377 24.57 4.86 2.84
C TRP A 377 24.56 6.27 3.42
N THR A 378 25.57 7.07 3.10
CA THR A 378 25.82 8.40 3.68
C THR A 378 25.42 9.57 2.79
N ARG A 379 24.96 9.34 1.56
CA ARG A 379 24.50 10.43 0.66
C ARG A 379 23.29 10.02 -0.14
N ASP A 380 22.37 10.94 -0.36
CA ASP A 380 21.33 10.75 -1.35
C ASP A 380 21.93 10.75 -2.75
N GLY A 381 21.92 9.57 -3.37
CA GLY A 381 22.27 9.40 -4.77
C GLY A 381 21.18 10.03 -5.64
N GLY A 382 21.11 11.36 -5.68
CA GLY A 382 20.18 12.16 -6.47
C GLY A 382 20.66 12.42 -7.90
N LEU A 383 21.19 11.42 -8.60
CA LEU A 383 21.78 11.63 -9.92
C LEU A 383 21.15 10.83 -11.07
N LEU A 384 19.97 10.23 -10.87
CA LEU A 384 19.22 9.58 -11.96
C LEU A 384 17.70 9.73 -11.78
N ASN A 385 17.23 10.97 -11.64
CA ASN A 385 15.91 11.35 -12.14
C ASN A 385 16.07 11.91 -13.55
#